data_AF-A0A7K2NLC5-F1
#
_entry.id   AF-A0A7K2NLC5-F1
#
_cell.length_a   1.000
_cell.length_b   1.000
_cell.length_c   1.000
_cell.angle_alpha   90.00
_cell.angle_beta   90.00
_cell.angle_gamma   90.00
#
_symmetry.space_group_name_H-M   'P 1'
#
loop_
_entity.id
_entity.type
_entity.pdbx_description
1 polymer ?
#
loop_
_entity_poly.entity_id
_entity_poly.type
_entity_poly.pdbx_seq_one_letter_code
_entity_poly.pdbx_strand_id
1 'polypeptide(L)'
;MTAIPLGLPGVPVRPIAERRVSRRIQVGPVAVGGGAPVSVQSMTTTRTSDIGATLQQIAELTASGCQIVRVACPTQDDADALPVIARKSQIPVIADIHFQPKYVFAA
;
A
#
# COMPACT_ATOMS: atom_id res chain seq x y z
N MET A 1 -23.10 -18.03 -2.01
CA MET A 1 -21.92 -18.37 -2.83
C MET A 1 -21.02 -19.26 -2.00
N THR A 2 -20.79 -20.49 -2.41
CA THR A 2 -19.95 -21.48 -1.72
C THR A 2 -18.49 -21.13 -1.97
N ALA A 3 -17.72 -20.85 -0.92
CA ALA A 3 -16.29 -20.60 -1.04
C ALA A 3 -15.58 -21.88 -1.53
N ILE A 4 -14.87 -21.80 -2.66
CA ILE A 4 -14.01 -22.89 -3.14
C ILE A 4 -12.67 -22.77 -2.41
N PRO A 5 -12.26 -23.75 -1.59
CA PRO A 5 -10.97 -23.71 -0.92
C PRO A 5 -9.89 -23.99 -1.97
N LEU A 6 -9.19 -22.94 -2.42
CA LEU A 6 -8.11 -23.04 -3.42
C LEU A 6 -6.83 -23.72 -2.87
N GLY A 7 -6.78 -24.01 -1.56
CA GLY A 7 -5.56 -24.38 -0.87
C GLY A 7 -4.60 -23.20 -0.77
N LEU A 8 -3.79 -23.16 0.29
CA LEU A 8 -2.66 -22.23 0.34
C LEU A 8 -1.52 -22.86 -0.49
N PRO A 9 -0.92 -22.14 -1.45
CA PRO A 9 0.28 -22.64 -2.11
C PRO A 9 1.35 -22.89 -1.03
N GLY A 10 2.03 -24.03 -1.12
CA GLY A 10 3.11 -24.35 -0.18
C GLY A 10 4.19 -23.27 -0.25
N VAL A 11 4.44 -22.60 0.87
CA VAL A 11 5.59 -21.69 0.97
C VAL A 11 6.84 -22.57 0.86
N PRO A 12 7.75 -22.29 -0.10
CA PRO A 12 8.95 -23.09 -0.22
C PRO A 12 9.74 -22.99 1.09
N VAL A 13 10.15 -24.15 1.62
CA VAL A 13 10.86 -24.29 2.91
C VAL A 13 12.15 -23.46 2.93
N ARG A 14 12.69 -23.13 1.76
CA ARG A 14 13.82 -22.23 1.57
C ARG A 14 13.51 -21.19 0.49
N PRO A 15 13.98 -19.94 0.66
CA PRO A 15 13.97 -18.95 -0.42
C PRO A 15 14.69 -19.48 -1.66
N ILE A 16 14.16 -19.17 -2.85
CA ILE A 16 14.75 -19.56 -4.14
C ILE A 16 16.15 -18.95 -4.32
N ALA A 17 16.40 -17.80 -3.70
CA ALA A 17 17.69 -17.13 -3.65
C ALA A 17 17.83 -16.32 -2.35
N GLU A 18 19.07 -16.01 -1.99
CA GLU A 18 19.34 -15.06 -0.92
C GLU A 18 18.82 -13.66 -1.30
N ARG A 19 18.23 -12.97 -0.32
CA ARG A 19 17.72 -11.61 -0.54
C ARG A 19 18.90 -10.65 -0.71
N ARG A 20 18.86 -9.85 -1.79
CA ARG A 20 19.86 -8.81 -2.08
C ARG A 20 20.10 -7.89 -0.87
N VAL A 21 21.38 -7.68 -0.52
CA VAL A 21 21.76 -6.65 0.46
C VAL A 21 21.42 -5.26 -0.09
N SER A 22 20.61 -4.51 0.64
CA SER A 22 20.16 -3.18 0.27
C SER A 22 20.29 -2.22 1.45
N ARG A 23 20.35 -0.91 1.15
CA ARG A 23 20.11 0.11 2.19
C ARG A 23 18.73 -0.10 2.83
N ARG A 24 18.61 0.26 4.10
CA ARG A 24 17.32 0.35 4.79
C ARG A 24 16.72 1.73 4.58
N ILE A 25 15.42 1.79 4.32
CA ILE A 25 14.62 3.02 4.33
C ILE A 25 13.42 2.84 5.27
N GLN A 26 12.77 3.95 5.62
CA GLN A 26 11.51 3.96 6.36
C GLN A 26 10.39 4.45 5.45
N VAL A 27 9.30 3.72 5.39
CA VAL A 27 8.02 4.14 4.80
C VAL A 27 7.05 4.30 5.96
N GLY A 28 6.89 5.54 6.46
CA GLY A 28 6.27 5.75 7.78
C GLY A 28 7.02 4.95 8.86
N PRO A 29 6.32 4.12 9.67
CA PRO A 29 6.96 3.25 10.66
C PRO A 29 7.45 1.90 10.08
N VAL A 30 7.28 1.64 8.79
CA VAL A 30 7.62 0.34 8.16
C VAL A 30 9.04 0.38 7.57
N ALA A 31 9.93 -0.44 8.10
CA ALA A 31 11.29 -0.58 7.59
C ALA A 31 11.32 -1.45 6.31
N VAL A 32 11.94 -0.92 5.24
CA VAL A 32 12.11 -1.64 3.97
C VAL A 32 13.60 -1.76 3.62
N GLY A 33 14.03 -2.99 3.35
CA GLY A 33 15.43 -3.29 3.01
C GLY A 33 16.35 -3.43 4.22
N GLY A 34 17.65 -3.60 4.00
CA GLY A 34 18.66 -3.72 5.06
C GLY A 34 18.34 -4.80 6.10
N GLY A 35 17.94 -5.98 5.63
CA GLY A 35 17.59 -7.13 6.48
C GLY A 35 16.22 -7.07 7.14
N ALA A 36 15.44 -6.00 6.98
CA ALA A 36 14.04 -5.99 7.44
C ALA A 36 13.21 -7.06 6.69
N PRO A 37 12.17 -7.64 7.33
CA PRO A 37 11.24 -8.55 6.67
C PRO A 37 10.66 -7.97 5.38
N VAL A 38 10.26 -8.84 4.44
CA VAL A 38 9.59 -8.39 3.22
C VAL A 38 8.20 -7.88 3.60
N SER A 39 7.96 -6.59 3.41
CA SER A 39 6.67 -5.96 3.73
C SER A 39 5.61 -6.31 2.69
N VAL A 40 4.39 -6.59 3.13
CA VAL A 40 3.22 -6.77 2.27
C VAL A 40 2.65 -5.40 1.90
N GLN A 41 2.57 -5.13 0.59
CA GLN A 41 1.95 -3.93 0.05
C GLN A 41 0.75 -4.31 -0.84
N SER A 42 -0.28 -3.49 -0.83
CA SER A 42 -1.42 -3.58 -1.76
C SER A 42 -1.79 -2.20 -2.33
N MET A 43 -2.76 -2.17 -3.23
CA MET A 43 -3.28 -0.96 -3.86
C MET A 43 -4.80 -0.95 -3.77
N THR A 44 -5.37 0.21 -3.46
CA THR A 44 -6.82 0.40 -3.48
C THR A 44 -7.36 0.39 -4.92
N THR A 45 -8.64 0.10 -5.06
CA THR A 45 -9.39 0.09 -6.32
C THR A 45 -10.51 1.14 -6.33
N THR A 46 -10.77 1.78 -5.20
CA THR A 46 -11.70 2.90 -5.06
C THR A 46 -11.19 4.15 -5.77
N ARG A 47 -12.10 5.11 -6.04
CA ARG A 47 -11.70 6.46 -6.45
C ARG A 47 -11.10 7.16 -5.23
N THR A 48 -9.87 7.64 -5.33
CA THR A 48 -9.16 8.26 -4.20
C THR A 48 -9.89 9.48 -3.64
N SER A 49 -10.51 10.28 -4.52
CA SER A 49 -11.38 11.39 -4.10
C SER A 49 -12.60 10.97 -3.25
N ASP A 50 -13.04 9.70 -3.32
CA ASP A 50 -13.96 9.12 -2.34
C ASP A 50 -13.18 8.66 -1.10
N ILE A 51 -12.97 9.61 -0.19
CA ILE A 51 -12.22 9.42 1.06
C ILE A 51 -12.84 8.30 1.91
N GLY A 52 -14.17 8.21 1.95
CA GLY A 52 -14.88 7.25 2.79
C GLY A 52 -14.67 5.82 2.30
N ALA A 53 -14.95 5.57 1.02
CA ALA A 53 -14.73 4.27 0.40
C ALA A 53 -13.25 3.86 0.45
N THR A 54 -12.34 4.80 0.21
CA THR A 54 -10.89 4.54 0.23
C THR A 54 -10.40 4.18 1.63
N LEU A 55 -10.80 4.92 2.67
CA LEU A 55 -10.44 4.58 4.05
C LEU A 55 -11.03 3.25 4.51
N GLN A 56 -12.26 2.93 4.08
CA GLN A 56 -12.87 1.63 4.36
C GLN A 56 -12.05 0.49 3.75
N GLN A 57 -11.69 0.60 2.47
CA GLN A 57 -10.87 -0.42 1.81
C GLN A 57 -9.46 -0.51 2.39
N ILE A 58 -8.86 0.62 2.81
CA ILE A 58 -7.58 0.60 3.54
C ILE A 58 -7.72 -0.22 4.82
N ALA A 59 -8.79 -0.03 5.60
CA ALA A 59 -9.02 -0.81 6.81
C ALA A 59 -9.17 -2.31 6.52
N GLU A 60 -9.88 -2.69 5.45
CA GLU A 60 -10.01 -4.09 5.01
C GLU A 60 -8.66 -4.70 4.62
N LEU A 61 -7.82 -3.94 3.91
CA LEU A 61 -6.46 -4.35 3.56
C LEU A 61 -5.58 -4.49 4.81
N THR A 62 -5.64 -3.53 5.74
CA THR A 62 -4.93 -3.60 7.02
C THR A 62 -5.33 -4.83 7.81
N ALA A 63 -6.64 -5.13 7.91
CA ALA A 63 -7.16 -6.32 8.59
C ALA A 63 -6.68 -7.64 7.93
N SER A 64 -6.39 -7.59 6.63
CA SER A 64 -5.85 -8.73 5.86
C SER A 64 -4.32 -8.86 5.96
N GLY A 65 -3.64 -8.00 6.74
CA GLY A 65 -2.19 -8.02 6.93
C GLY A 65 -1.40 -7.13 5.99
N CYS A 66 -2.04 -6.22 5.25
CA CYS A 66 -1.36 -5.21 4.45
C CYS A 66 -0.61 -4.23 5.37
N GLN A 67 0.66 -3.94 5.04
CA GLN A 67 1.53 -3.08 5.85
C GLN A 67 1.76 -1.71 5.22
N ILE A 68 1.60 -1.59 3.91
CA ILE A 68 1.75 -0.35 3.14
C ILE A 68 0.66 -0.33 2.08
N VAL A 69 -0.08 0.77 1.92
CA VAL A 69 -1.11 0.88 0.90
C VAL A 69 -0.74 1.93 -0.14
N ARG A 70 -1.03 1.64 -1.41
CA ARG A 70 -0.90 2.58 -2.52
C ARG A 70 -2.27 3.04 -3.00
N VAL A 71 -2.39 4.32 -3.35
CA VAL A 71 -3.61 4.95 -3.88
C VAL A 71 -3.30 5.67 -5.18
N ALA A 72 -4.18 5.57 -6.17
CA ALA A 72 -4.03 6.26 -7.45
C ALA A 72 -4.21 7.77 -7.29
N CYS A 73 -3.41 8.58 -7.97
CA CYS A 73 -3.57 10.05 -7.98
C CYS A 73 -3.61 10.61 -9.43
N PRO A 74 -4.62 10.23 -10.24
CA PRO A 74 -4.71 10.69 -11.63
C PRO A 74 -5.22 12.13 -11.79
N THR A 75 -5.98 12.65 -10.82
CA THR A 75 -6.62 13.98 -10.92
C THR A 75 -6.27 14.89 -9.73
N GLN A 76 -6.70 16.16 -9.80
CA GLN A 76 -6.49 17.14 -8.73
C GLN A 76 -7.32 16.78 -7.50
N ASP A 77 -8.57 16.35 -7.68
CA ASP A 77 -9.46 15.95 -6.58
C ASP A 77 -8.86 14.77 -5.78
N ASP A 78 -8.16 13.85 -6.47
CA ASP A 78 -7.46 12.76 -5.81
C ASP A 78 -6.27 13.27 -5.00
N ALA A 79 -5.50 14.23 -5.54
CA ALA A 79 -4.38 14.85 -4.84
C ALA A 79 -4.86 15.60 -3.58
N ASP A 80 -5.97 16.34 -3.68
CA ASP A 80 -6.55 17.11 -2.59
C ASP A 80 -7.11 16.21 -1.47
N ALA A 81 -7.50 14.97 -1.81
CA ALA A 81 -7.98 13.98 -0.85
C ALA A 81 -6.84 13.29 -0.05
N LEU A 82 -5.64 13.20 -0.62
CA LEU A 82 -4.52 12.45 -0.02
C LEU A 82 -4.13 12.92 1.39
N PRO A 83 -4.06 14.23 1.73
CA PRO A 83 -3.73 14.66 3.09
C PRO A 83 -4.73 14.14 4.13
N VAL A 84 -6.01 14.02 3.79
CA VAL A 84 -7.03 13.48 4.70
C VAL A 84 -6.87 11.97 4.84
N ILE A 85 -6.65 11.26 3.73
CA ILE A 85 -6.46 9.80 3.72
C ILE A 85 -5.20 9.42 4.49
N ALA A 86 -4.07 10.08 4.22
CA ALA A 86 -2.79 9.82 4.88
C ALA A 86 -2.84 10.04 6.40
N ARG A 87 -3.56 11.08 6.86
CA ARG A 87 -3.74 11.33 8.31
C ARG A 87 -4.64 10.31 9.00
N LYS A 88 -5.63 9.76 8.30
CA LYS A 88 -6.63 8.85 8.88
C LYS A 88 -6.29 7.37 8.69
N SER A 89 -5.41 7.04 7.74
CA SER A 89 -4.96 5.69 7.49
C SER A 89 -4.18 5.13 8.68
N GLN A 90 -4.41 3.85 9.00
CA GLN A 90 -3.67 3.14 10.05
C GLN A 90 -2.31 2.63 9.58
N ILE A 91 -2.07 2.62 8.27
CA ILE A 91 -0.82 2.18 7.64
C ILE A 91 -0.29 3.26 6.67
N PRO A 92 1.01 3.28 6.35
CA PRO A 92 1.58 4.22 5.40
C PRO A 92 0.89 4.20 4.04
N VAL A 93 0.65 5.40 3.51
CA VAL A 93 0.01 5.64 2.23
C VAL A 93 1.05 6.10 1.21
N ILE A 94 1.08 5.45 0.04
CA ILE A 94 1.90 5.83 -1.12
C ILE A 94 0.99 6.44 -2.19
N ALA A 95 1.32 7.65 -2.65
CA ALA A 95 0.66 8.28 -3.79
C ALA A 95 1.24 7.76 -5.12
N ASP A 96 0.38 7.29 -6.02
CA ASP A 96 0.75 6.77 -7.34
C ASP A 96 0.50 7.83 -8.42
N ILE A 97 1.53 8.62 -8.73
CA ILE A 97 1.48 9.76 -9.63
C ILE A 97 2.20 9.42 -10.93
N HIS A 98 1.47 9.49 -12.05
CA HIS A 98 1.98 9.08 -13.37
C HIS A 98 2.38 10.27 -14.26
N PHE A 99 1.48 11.24 -14.42
CA PHE A 99 1.58 12.21 -15.54
C PHE A 99 1.76 13.66 -15.11
N GLN A 100 1.25 14.06 -13.95
CA GLN A 100 1.23 15.47 -13.52
C GLN A 100 2.16 15.67 -12.32
N PRO A 101 3.40 16.18 -12.53
CA PRO A 101 4.37 16.36 -11.45
C PRO A 101 3.87 17.28 -10.34
N LYS A 102 2.98 18.23 -10.65
CA LYS A 102 2.40 19.14 -9.66
C LYS A 102 1.70 18.41 -8.50
N TYR A 103 1.15 17.22 -8.73
CA TYR A 103 0.48 16.44 -7.69
C TYR A 103 1.45 15.95 -6.61
N VAL A 104 2.75 15.86 -6.89
CA VAL A 104 3.78 15.48 -5.91
C VAL A 104 3.86 16.50 -4.77
N PHE A 105 3.57 17.77 -5.05
CA PHE A 105 3.62 18.84 -4.05
C PHE A 105 2.31 19.06 -3.31
N ALA A 106 1.20 18.49 -3.81
CA ALA A 106 -0.12 18.60 -3.21
C ALA A 106 -0.47 17.40 -2.31
N ALA A 107 0.10 16.22 -2.63
CA ALA A 107 -0.10 14.95 -1.95
C ALA A 107 0.49 14.89 -0.53
#